data_AF-A0AAD5G1A7-F1
#
_entry.id   AF-A0AAD5G1A7-F1
#
_cell.length_a   1.000
_cell.length_b   1.000
_cell.length_c   1.000
_cell.angle_alpha   90.00
_cell.angle_beta   90.00
_cell.angle_gamma   90.00
#
_symmetry.space_group_name_H-M   'P 1'
#
loop_
_entity.id
_entity.type
_entity.pdbx_description
1 polymer ?
#
loop_
_entity_poly.entity_id
_entity_poly.type
_entity_poly.pdbx_seq_one_letter_code
_entity_poly.pdbx_strand_id
1 'polypeptide(L)'
;MLPDDEDQDEKDVNSFKQVLVCTNNDCPKHIVSADPVFRISIRVQDCTGITSLTLFDREAKKILGMSAMELLEKSKQFCVEEKTTPAEFASFEDKKFAFKIKIGQFNIDKHLDGYGIRKLTDDSSIVASLEQRFPDSQ
;
A
#
# COMPACT_ATOMS: atom_id res chain seq x y z
N MET A 1 -52.54 21.15 -24.79
CA MET A 1 -52.78 19.71 -24.94
C MET A 1 -51.55 19.14 -25.63
N LEU A 2 -50.74 18.36 -24.89
CA LEU A 2 -49.98 17.24 -25.45
C LEU A 2 -50.95 16.05 -25.63
N PRO A 3 -50.63 15.06 -26.48
CA PRO A 3 -49.70 13.95 -26.18
C PRO A 3 -48.56 13.86 -27.25
N ASP A 4 -47.32 13.48 -26.96
CA ASP A 4 -46.70 12.24 -26.41
C ASP A 4 -46.48 11.11 -27.46
N ASP A 5 -45.30 10.47 -27.34
CA ASP A 5 -44.75 9.22 -27.95
C ASP A 5 -43.64 9.41 -29.03
N GLU A 6 -42.33 9.36 -28.66
CA GLU A 6 -41.41 8.18 -28.53
C GLU A 6 -40.89 7.70 -29.92
N ASP A 7 -39.59 7.64 -30.26
CA ASP A 7 -38.44 6.88 -29.70
C ASP A 7 -37.09 7.45 -30.24
N GLN A 8 -36.04 7.62 -29.42
CA GLN A 8 -34.82 6.75 -29.26
C GLN A 8 -34.09 6.42 -30.58
N ASP A 9 -32.77 6.32 -30.71
CA ASP A 9 -31.56 6.43 -29.88
C ASP A 9 -30.41 6.26 -30.89
N GLU A 10 -29.28 6.96 -30.70
CA GLU A 10 -27.93 6.40 -30.96
C GLU A 10 -26.88 7.48 -30.68
N LYS A 11 -26.55 7.63 -29.41
CA LYS A 11 -25.20 8.08 -29.03
C LYS A 11 -24.48 6.88 -28.45
N ASP A 12 -24.07 5.97 -29.32
CA ASP A 12 -23.13 4.90 -28.98
C ASP A 12 -21.73 5.51 -28.83
N VAL A 13 -21.54 6.27 -27.74
CA VAL A 13 -20.20 6.51 -27.21
C VAL A 13 -19.82 5.20 -26.55
N ASN A 14 -19.21 4.32 -27.35
CA ASN A 14 -18.63 3.05 -26.92
C ASN A 14 -17.63 3.32 -25.77
N SER A 15 -18.16 3.32 -24.55
CA SER A 15 -17.38 3.35 -23.33
C SER A 15 -16.77 1.97 -23.21
N PHE A 16 -15.50 1.84 -23.59
CA PHE A 16 -14.72 0.64 -23.33
C PHE A 16 -14.70 0.42 -21.81
N LYS A 17 -15.63 -0.40 -21.32
CA LYS A 17 -15.73 -0.75 -19.90
C LYS A 17 -14.55 -1.68 -19.61
N GLN A 18 -13.52 -1.16 -18.96
CA GLN A 18 -12.36 -1.95 -18.57
C GLN A 18 -12.82 -3.07 -17.62
N VAL A 19 -12.86 -4.31 -18.12
CA VAL A 19 -13.23 -5.50 -17.34
C VAL A 19 -11.98 -6.05 -16.68
N LEU A 20 -11.98 -6.10 -15.34
CA LEU A 20 -10.91 -6.71 -14.57
C LEU A 20 -11.26 -8.15 -14.25
N VAL A 21 -10.35 -9.06 -14.57
CA VAL A 21 -10.56 -10.50 -14.40
C VAL A 21 -9.64 -11.03 -13.29
N CYS A 22 -10.23 -11.69 -12.29
CA CYS A 22 -9.44 -12.39 -11.28
C CYS A 22 -8.94 -13.73 -11.87
N THR A 23 -7.61 -13.92 -11.85
CA THR A 23 -6.96 -15.15 -12.34
C THR A 23 -6.91 -16.26 -11.30
N ASN A 24 -7.42 -16.02 -10.09
CA ASN A 24 -7.48 -17.04 -9.04
C ASN A 24 -8.68 -17.98 -9.30
N ASN A 25 -8.40 -19.28 -9.48
CA ASN A 25 -9.42 -20.30 -9.73
C ASN A 25 -10.39 -20.49 -8.56
N ASP A 26 -9.99 -20.11 -7.35
CA ASP A 26 -10.84 -20.17 -6.16
C ASP A 26 -11.76 -18.94 -6.01
N CYS A 27 -11.65 -17.96 -6.92
CA CYS A 27 -12.50 -16.77 -6.87
C CYS A 27 -13.87 -17.07 -7.49
N PRO A 28 -14.98 -16.93 -6.74
CA PRO A 28 -16.33 -17.22 -7.25
C PRO A 28 -16.80 -16.20 -8.29
N LYS A 29 -16.11 -15.05 -8.42
CA LYS A 29 -16.41 -14.00 -9.38
C LYS A 29 -15.20 -13.78 -10.28
N HIS A 30 -15.31 -14.15 -11.55
CA HIS A 30 -14.26 -13.88 -12.52
C HIS A 30 -14.16 -12.40 -12.87
N ILE A 31 -15.30 -11.70 -12.94
CA ILE A 31 -15.33 -10.24 -13.11
C ILE A 31 -15.32 -9.60 -11.72
N VAL A 32 -14.30 -8.79 -11.46
CA VAL A 32 -14.08 -8.14 -10.16
C VAL A 32 -13.95 -6.63 -10.29
N SER A 33 -14.29 -5.89 -9.23
CA SER A 33 -13.83 -4.51 -9.06
C SER A 33 -12.40 -4.55 -8.50
N ALA A 34 -11.50 -3.71 -9.02
CA ALA A 34 -10.20 -3.50 -8.38
C ALA A 34 -10.32 -2.41 -7.33
N ASP A 35 -10.22 -2.80 -6.06
CA ASP A 35 -10.00 -1.88 -4.97
C ASP A 35 -8.48 -1.73 -4.77
N PRO A 36 -7.91 -0.52 -4.96
CA PRO A 36 -6.48 -0.30 -4.73
C PRO A 36 -6.10 -0.62 -3.30
N VAL A 37 -4.97 -1.29 -3.12
CA VAL A 37 -4.39 -1.65 -1.81
C VAL A 37 -2.92 -1.27 -1.75
N PHE A 38 -2.43 -0.90 -0.57
CA PHE A 38 -1.01 -0.54 -0.44
C PHE A 38 -0.10 -1.76 -0.42
N ARG A 39 0.99 -1.65 -1.19
CA ARG A 39 2.19 -2.48 -1.10
C ARG A 39 3.40 -1.58 -1.23
N ILE A 40 3.88 -1.06 -0.10
CA ILE A 40 4.94 -0.04 -0.05
C ILE A 40 6.23 -0.71 0.39
N SER A 41 7.30 -0.54 -0.37
CA SER A 41 8.64 -0.95 0.04
C SER A 41 9.31 0.20 0.79
N ILE A 42 9.71 -0.02 2.03
CA ILE A 42 10.42 0.95 2.86
C ILE A 42 11.83 0.46 3.16
N ARG A 43 12.79 1.39 3.27
CA ARG A 43 14.12 1.10 3.80
C ARG A 43 14.15 1.49 5.26
N VAL A 44 14.68 0.60 6.09
CA VAL A 44 14.86 0.85 7.52
C VAL A 44 16.33 0.68 7.87
N GLN A 45 16.78 1.46 8.84
CA GLN A 45 18.15 1.44 9.33
C GLN A 45 18.14 1.29 10.84
N ASP A 46 18.96 0.36 11.34
CA ASP A 46 19.29 0.24 12.76
C ASP A 46 20.81 0.27 12.96
N CYS A 47 21.28 -0.04 14.17
CA CYS A 47 22.72 -0.08 14.48
C CYS A 47 23.47 -1.21 13.79
N THR A 48 22.77 -2.25 13.30
CA THR A 48 23.37 -3.42 12.65
C THR A 48 23.46 -3.27 11.14
N GLY A 49 22.59 -2.45 10.55
CA GLY A 49 22.65 -2.15 9.12
C GLY A 49 21.35 -1.61 8.56
N ILE A 50 21.21 -1.77 7.24
CA ILE A 50 20.06 -1.30 6.46
C ILE A 50 19.38 -2.53 5.85
N THR A 51 18.05 -2.57 5.93
CA THR A 51 17.26 -3.60 5.25
C THR A 51 15.99 -3.02 4.62
N SER A 52 15.43 -3.76 3.67
CA SER A 52 14.18 -3.40 2.98
C SER A 52 13.02 -4.22 3.51
N LEU A 53 11.94 -3.54 3.89
CA LEU A 53 10.72 -4.14 4.42
C LEU A 53 9.53 -3.79 3.52
N THR A 54 8.54 -4.68 3.45
CA THR A 54 7.28 -4.43 2.75
C THR A 54 6.15 -4.16 3.73
N LEU A 55 5.57 -2.97 3.61
CA LEU A 55 4.40 -2.51 4.34
C LEU A 55 3.13 -2.80 3.54
N PHE A 56 2.19 -3.49 4.17
CA PHE A 56 0.90 -3.86 3.58
C PHE A 56 -0.21 -2.91 4.01
N ASP A 57 -1.31 -2.95 3.25
CA ASP A 57 -2.49 -2.09 3.35
C ASP A 57 -2.93 -1.70 4.77
N ARG A 58 -3.17 -2.67 5.66
CA ARG A 58 -3.63 -2.39 7.04
C ARG A 58 -2.68 -1.46 7.79
N GLU A 59 -1.39 -1.69 7.65
CA GLU A 59 -0.36 -1.00 8.39
C GLU A 59 0.00 0.34 7.72
N ALA A 60 -0.01 0.38 6.38
CA ALA A 60 0.14 1.61 5.60
C ALA A 60 -0.98 2.62 5.91
N LYS A 61 -2.24 2.17 5.95
CA LYS A 61 -3.40 3.02 6.27
C LYS A 61 -3.29 3.67 7.65
N LYS A 62 -2.71 2.99 8.64
CA LYS A 62 -2.51 3.57 9.98
C LYS A 62 -1.51 4.72 9.97
N ILE A 63 -0.42 4.57 9.22
CA ILE A 63 0.64 5.60 9.18
C ILE A 63 0.20 6.77 8.29
N LEU A 64 -0.38 6.48 7.13
CA LEU A 64 -0.79 7.50 6.16
C LEU A 64 -2.11 8.18 6.52
N GLY A 65 -2.93 7.56 7.38
CA GLY A 65 -4.25 8.06 7.75
C GLY A 65 -5.28 8.05 6.60
N MET A 66 -4.99 7.35 5.50
CA MET A 66 -5.84 7.29 4.31
C MET A 66 -5.70 5.96 3.59
N SER A 67 -6.66 5.67 2.73
CA SER A 67 -6.71 4.52 1.83
C SER A 67 -5.91 4.73 0.55
N ALA A 68 -5.55 3.63 -0.12
CA ALA A 68 -4.85 3.68 -1.40
C ALA A 68 -5.74 4.28 -2.51
N MET A 69 -7.06 4.15 -2.38
CA MET A 69 -8.01 4.78 -3.29
C MET A 69 -8.00 6.30 -3.15
N GLU A 70 -8.06 6.83 -1.93
CA GLU A 70 -7.97 8.28 -1.66
C GLU A 70 -6.63 8.86 -2.15
N LEU A 71 -5.52 8.14 -1.92
CA LEU A 71 -4.21 8.55 -2.44
C LEU A 71 -4.19 8.57 -3.98
N LEU A 72 -4.78 7.55 -4.62
CA LEU A 72 -4.85 7.46 -6.07
C LEU A 72 -5.68 8.60 -6.66
N GLU A 73 -6.82 8.94 -6.03
CA GLU A 73 -7.66 10.05 -6.46
C GLU A 73 -6.94 11.41 -6.34
N LYS A 74 -6.25 11.64 -5.23
CA LYS A 74 -5.39 12.82 -5.08
C LYS A 74 -4.31 12.87 -6.15
N SER A 75 -3.65 11.75 -6.43
CA SER A 75 -2.57 11.69 -7.43
C SER A 75 -3.04 11.99 -8.85
N LYS A 76 -4.30 11.70 -9.19
CA LYS A 76 -4.88 12.05 -10.51
C LYS A 76 -4.98 13.56 -10.74
N GLN A 77 -4.96 14.34 -9.66
CA GLN A 77 -5.06 15.80 -9.70
C GLN A 77 -3.69 16.46 -9.88
N PHE A 78 -2.59 15.74 -9.61
CA PHE A 78 -1.22 16.18 -9.89
C PHE A 78 -0.83 15.72 -11.30
N CYS A 79 -0.41 16.66 -12.15
CA CYS A 79 0.05 16.34 -13.50
C CYS A 79 1.20 15.32 -13.46
N VAL A 80 1.09 14.28 -14.28
CA VAL A 80 1.99 13.11 -14.40
C VAL A 80 3.46 13.47 -14.73
N GLU A 81 3.74 14.75 -15.01
CA GLU A 81 5.04 15.25 -15.46
C GLU A 81 6.08 15.34 -14.34
N GLU A 82 5.65 15.50 -13.09
CA GLU A 82 6.55 15.42 -11.94
C GLU A 82 6.35 14.08 -11.23
N LYS A 83 7.34 13.19 -11.35
CA LYS A 83 7.44 11.94 -10.57
C LYS A 83 7.77 12.24 -9.10
N THR A 84 6.95 13.06 -8.46
CA THR A 84 7.10 13.41 -7.06
C THR A 84 6.47 12.34 -6.20
N THR A 85 7.21 11.94 -5.16
CA THR A 85 6.65 11.08 -4.11
C THR A 85 5.53 11.86 -3.43
N PRO A 86 4.33 11.28 -3.24
CA PRO A 86 3.25 11.97 -2.55
C PRO A 86 3.68 12.42 -1.16
N ALA A 87 3.30 13.65 -0.76
CA ALA A 87 3.73 14.27 0.50
C ALA A 87 3.35 13.43 1.73
N GLU A 88 2.29 12.64 1.63
CA GLU A 88 1.86 11.69 2.64
C GLU A 88 2.96 10.72 3.07
N PHE A 89 3.86 10.32 2.16
CA PHE A 89 4.97 9.42 2.46
C PHE A 89 6.05 10.05 3.34
N ALA A 90 6.08 11.38 3.50
CA ALA A 90 6.93 12.04 4.49
C ALA A 90 6.61 11.55 5.92
N SER A 91 5.42 10.97 6.13
CA SER A 91 5.05 10.33 7.40
C SER A 91 5.92 9.12 7.76
N PHE A 92 6.69 8.57 6.82
CA PHE A 92 7.64 7.48 7.07
C PHE A 92 9.07 7.98 7.36
N GLU A 93 9.39 9.20 6.99
CA GLU A 93 10.74 9.76 7.09
C GLU A 93 11.07 10.14 8.54
N ASP A 94 12.33 9.94 8.93
CA ASP A 94 12.91 10.31 10.24
C ASP A 94 12.11 9.87 11.48
N LYS A 95 11.34 8.79 11.35
CA LYS A 95 10.56 8.21 12.46
C LYS A 95 11.10 6.85 12.88
N LYS A 96 11.09 6.64 14.19
CA LYS A 96 11.39 5.35 14.80
C LYS A 96 10.11 4.54 14.97
N PHE A 97 10.17 3.29 14.54
CA PHE A 97 9.08 2.34 14.71
C PHE A 97 9.64 0.99 15.15
N ALA A 98 8.84 0.26 15.92
CA ALA A 98 9.09 -1.14 16.19
C ALA A 98 8.33 -2.00 15.17
N PHE A 99 9.07 -2.80 14.39
CA PHE A 99 8.50 -3.66 13.36
C PHE A 99 8.48 -5.12 13.82
N LYS A 100 7.33 -5.77 13.67
CA LYS A 100 7.22 -7.23 13.74
C LYS A 100 7.21 -7.79 12.32
N ILE A 101 8.34 -8.32 11.89
CA ILE A 101 8.49 -8.96 10.57
C ILE A 101 8.23 -10.46 10.66
N LYS A 102 7.74 -11.05 9.56
CA LYS A 102 7.66 -12.51 9.42
C LYS A 102 8.75 -12.95 8.45
N ILE A 103 9.67 -13.77 8.95
CA ILE A 103 10.71 -14.40 8.13
C ILE A 103 10.27 -15.85 7.90
N GLY A 104 10.10 -16.23 6.64
CA GLY A 104 9.87 -17.63 6.26
C GLY A 104 11.18 -18.30 5.81
N GLN A 105 11.23 -19.63 5.87
CA GLN A 105 12.39 -20.39 5.37
C GLN A 105 12.70 -20.07 3.90
N PHE A 106 11.66 -19.90 3.09
CA PHE A 106 11.79 -19.45 1.69
C PHE A 106 12.55 -18.13 1.54
N ASN A 107 12.37 -17.18 2.47
CA ASN A 107 13.10 -15.90 2.43
C ASN A 107 14.60 -16.10 2.71
N ILE A 108 14.92 -17.01 3.63
CA ILE A 108 16.30 -17.37 4.00
C ILE A 108 16.96 -18.09 2.83
N ASP A 109 16.31 -19.14 2.31
CA ASP A 109 16.86 -20.00 1.25
C ASP A 109 17.05 -19.26 -0.08
N LYS A 110 16.24 -18.21 -0.33
CA LYS A 110 16.30 -17.42 -1.57
C LYS A 110 17.01 -16.08 -1.41
N HIS A 111 17.51 -15.75 -0.21
CA HIS A 111 18.10 -14.44 0.10
C HIS A 111 17.23 -13.27 -0.38
N LEU A 112 15.91 -13.37 -0.18
CA LEU A 112 14.96 -12.35 -0.64
C LEU A 112 14.78 -11.27 0.43
N ASP A 113 15.37 -10.12 0.16
CA ASP A 113 15.24 -8.90 0.94
C ASP A 113 13.91 -8.21 0.63
N GLY A 114 12.86 -8.70 1.29
CA GLY A 114 11.48 -8.24 1.08
C GLY A 114 10.58 -8.74 2.20
N TYR A 115 10.99 -8.52 3.44
CA TYR A 115 10.26 -9.05 4.60
C TYR A 115 8.93 -8.34 4.79
N GLY A 116 7.87 -9.12 4.87
CA GLY A 116 6.54 -8.60 5.14
C GLY A 116 6.39 -8.13 6.58
N ILE A 117 5.97 -6.88 6.77
CA ILE A 117 5.61 -6.33 8.08
C ILE A 117 4.26 -6.90 8.49
N ARG A 118 4.20 -7.58 9.64
CA ARG A 118 2.97 -8.13 10.21
C ARG A 118 2.29 -7.17 11.17
N LYS A 119 3.09 -6.40 11.92
CA LYS A 119 2.64 -5.32 12.80
C LYS A 119 3.73 -4.24 12.85
N LEU A 120 3.32 -3.00 13.01
CA LEU A 120 4.19 -1.92 13.46
C LEU A 120 3.60 -1.21 14.67
N THR A 121 4.44 -0.48 15.38
CA THR A 121 4.04 0.46 16.42
C THR A 121 5.06 1.59 16.53
N ASP A 122 4.58 2.79 16.79
CA ASP A 122 5.35 4.00 17.10
C ASP A 122 5.33 4.34 18.60
N ASP A 123 4.70 3.50 19.43
CA ASP A 123 4.69 3.63 20.88
C ASP A 123 6.12 3.72 21.46
N SER A 124 6.43 4.88 22.03
CA SER A 124 7.75 5.21 22.55
C SER A 124 8.21 4.27 23.66
N SER A 125 7.30 3.71 24.46
CA SER A 125 7.64 2.77 25.53
C SER A 125 8.10 1.43 24.96
N ILE A 126 7.45 0.96 23.89
CA ILE A 126 7.81 -0.28 23.20
C ILE A 126 9.13 -0.10 22.46
N VAL A 127 9.30 1.02 21.74
CA VAL A 127 10.55 1.32 21.02
C VAL A 127 11.72 1.40 22.00
N ALA A 128 11.59 2.17 23.10
CA ALA A 128 12.64 2.28 24.10
C ALA A 128 12.99 0.92 24.76
N SER A 129 11.98 0.09 25.02
CA SER A 129 12.19 -1.26 25.57
C SER A 129 12.94 -2.19 24.61
N LEU A 130 12.78 -2.00 23.30
CA LEU A 130 13.52 -2.76 22.29
C LEU A 130 14.95 -2.26 22.14
N GLU A 131 15.16 -0.94 22.17
CA GLU A 131 16.50 -0.33 22.12
C GLU A 131 17.35 -0.75 23.33
N GLN A 132 16.76 -0.81 24.54
CA GLN A 132 17.46 -1.30 25.74
C GLN A 132 17.96 -2.74 25.65
N ARG A 133 17.36 -3.59 24.80
CA ARG A 133 17.78 -4.98 24.61
C ARG A 133 19.04 -5.11 23.76
N PHE A 134 19.43 -4.04 23.06
CA PHE A 134 20.65 -3.93 22.30
C PHE A 134 21.48 -2.78 22.88
N PRO A 135 22.01 -2.91 24.12
CA PRO A 135 22.97 -1.94 24.62
C PRO A 135 24.14 -1.92 23.64
N ASP A 136 24.50 -0.72 23.19
CA ASP A 136 25.44 -0.47 22.12
C ASP A 136 26.60 -1.47 22.12
N SER A 137 26.75 -2.21 21.02
CA SER A 137 28.07 -2.68 20.63
C SER A 137 28.88 -1.43 20.32
N GLN A 138 29.53 -0.87 21.35
CA GLN A 138 30.47 0.25 21.24
C GLN A 138 31.56 -0.03 20.20
#